data_AF-A0A235G0Y7-F1
#
_entry.id   AF-A0A235G0Y7-F1
#
_cell.length_a   1.000
_cell.length_b   1.000
_cell.length_c   1.000
_cell.angle_alpha   90.00
_cell.angle_beta   90.00
_cell.angle_gamma   90.00
#
_symmetry.space_group_name_H-M   'P 1'
#
loop_
_entity.id
_entity.type
_entity.pdbx_description
1 polymer ?
#
loop_
_entity_poly.entity_id
_entity_poly.type
_entity_poly.pdbx_seq_one_letter_code
_entity_poly.pdbx_strand_id
1 'polypeptide(L)'
;MHNTMIHTDQHKTTDQTRVRALEIVCTLYRCTTDEAAALLVEHSQTNHIKVSNLAKALVALIDDSSSNSMSESASTLAAHFWLREIRNLSQTQRRSDHFHRHLVSA
;
A
#
# COMPACT_ATOMS: atom_id res chain seq x y z
N MET A 1 -12.70 -28.48 32.19
CA MET A 1 -11.54 -28.18 31.32
C MET A 1 -12.09 -27.61 30.01
N HIS A 2 -12.09 -26.29 29.82
CA HIS A 2 -12.63 -25.65 28.63
C HIS A 2 -11.48 -25.20 27.73
N ASN A 3 -11.29 -25.90 26.61
CA ASN A 3 -10.27 -25.59 25.61
C ASN A 3 -10.75 -24.47 24.67
N THR A 4 -9.97 -23.39 24.67
CA THR A 4 -9.39 -22.64 23.54
C THR A 4 -9.98 -22.84 22.14
N MET A 5 -10.56 -21.79 21.52
CA MET A 5 -10.55 -21.58 20.05
C MET A 5 -11.14 -20.20 19.66
N ILE A 6 -10.46 -19.10 19.99
CA ILE A 6 -10.74 -17.78 19.39
C ILE A 6 -9.40 -17.07 19.17
N HIS A 7 -8.59 -17.45 18.18
CA HIS A 7 -7.37 -16.70 17.80
C HIS A 7 -6.90 -16.93 16.35
N THR A 8 -7.64 -17.63 15.50
CA THR A 8 -7.19 -17.98 14.13
C THR A 8 -7.69 -17.03 13.03
N ASP A 9 -8.80 -16.31 13.26
CA ASP A 9 -9.43 -15.49 12.22
C ASP A 9 -8.65 -14.19 11.92
N GLN A 10 -8.16 -13.53 12.97
CA GLN A 10 -7.36 -12.29 12.85
C GLN A 10 -5.98 -12.51 12.19
N HIS A 11 -5.41 -13.71 12.32
CA HIS A 11 -4.11 -14.02 11.72
C HIS A 11 -4.25 -14.23 10.21
N LYS A 12 -5.31 -14.91 9.78
CA LYS A 12 -5.59 -15.18 8.37
C LYS A 12 -5.89 -13.90 7.59
N THR A 13 -6.67 -12.99 8.17
CA THR A 13 -6.96 -11.69 7.57
C THR A 13 -5.73 -10.80 7.49
N THR A 14 -4.88 -10.79 8.52
CA THR A 14 -3.62 -10.03 8.53
C THR A 14 -2.64 -10.53 7.47
N ASP A 15 -2.49 -11.85 7.30
CA ASP A 15 -1.64 -12.42 6.25
C ASP A 15 -2.18 -12.10 4.84
N GLN A 16 -3.50 -12.16 4.64
CA GLN A 16 -4.12 -11.76 3.39
C GLN A 16 -3.94 -10.27 3.08
N THR A 17 -4.10 -9.38 4.08
CA THR A 17 -3.84 -7.94 3.92
C THR A 17 -2.38 -7.69 3.51
N ARG A 18 -1.43 -8.40 4.11
CA ARG A 18 -0.01 -8.25 3.79
C ARG A 18 0.29 -8.67 2.35
N VAL A 19 -0.21 -9.84 1.93
CA VAL A 19 -0.05 -10.32 0.54
C VAL A 19 -0.65 -9.31 -0.43
N ARG A 20 -1.89 -8.85 -0.16
CA ARG A 20 -2.58 -7.88 -1.01
C ARG A 20 -1.85 -6.54 -1.10
N ALA A 21 -1.33 -6.05 0.02
CA ALA A 21 -0.53 -4.82 0.04
C ALA A 21 0.72 -4.95 -0.83
N LEU A 22 1.41 -6.09 -0.78
CA LEU A 22 2.60 -6.35 -1.62
C LEU A 22 2.23 -6.34 -3.11
N GLU A 23 1.12 -6.97 -3.51
CA GLU A 23 0.65 -6.95 -4.90
C GLU A 23 0.38 -5.52 -5.39
N ILE A 24 -0.26 -4.70 -4.55
CA ILE A 24 -0.53 -3.29 -4.86
C ILE A 24 0.79 -2.52 -5.01
N VAL A 25 1.74 -2.69 -4.09
CA VAL A 25 3.06 -2.02 -4.17
C VAL A 25 3.84 -2.44 -5.41
N CYS A 26 3.88 -3.74 -5.72
CA CYS A 26 4.49 -4.24 -6.96
C CYS A 26 3.90 -3.54 -8.19
N THR A 27 2.58 -3.35 -8.20
CA THR A 27 1.88 -2.68 -9.31
C THR A 27 2.20 -1.18 -9.37
N LEU A 28 2.19 -0.49 -8.22
CA LEU A 28 2.43 0.94 -8.13
C LEU A 28 3.86 1.32 -8.52
N TYR A 29 4.85 0.57 -8.02
CA TYR A 29 6.28 0.83 -8.21
C TYR A 29 6.90 0.04 -9.38
N ARG A 30 6.14 -0.87 -10.00
CA ARG A 30 6.61 -1.78 -11.07
C ARG A 30 7.83 -2.59 -10.64
N CYS A 31 7.77 -3.18 -9.46
CA CYS A 31 8.86 -3.92 -8.83
C CYS A 31 8.46 -5.36 -8.46
N THR A 32 9.46 -6.17 -8.11
CA THR A 32 9.28 -7.54 -7.61
C THR A 32 8.71 -7.57 -6.20
N THR A 33 8.25 -8.73 -5.73
CA THR A 33 7.69 -8.88 -4.39
C THR A 33 8.71 -8.62 -3.27
N ASP A 34 9.98 -8.98 -3.49
CA ASP A 34 11.06 -8.72 -2.52
C ASP A 34 11.35 -7.22 -2.41
N GLU A 35 11.45 -6.54 -3.55
CA GLU A 35 11.60 -5.08 -3.62
C GLU A 35 10.39 -4.36 -2.99
N ALA A 36 9.17 -4.83 -3.24
CA ALA A 36 7.96 -4.30 -2.62
C ALA A 36 7.98 -4.44 -1.10
N ALA A 37 8.46 -5.57 -0.58
CA ALA A 37 8.61 -5.78 0.86
C ALA A 37 9.67 -4.83 1.45
N ALA A 38 10.81 -4.66 0.76
CA ALA A 38 11.85 -3.71 1.14
C ALA A 38 11.33 -2.27 1.17
N LEU A 39 10.59 -1.84 0.14
CA LEU A 39 9.97 -0.50 0.06
C LEU A 39 8.99 -0.25 1.20
N LEU A 40 8.16 -1.23 1.57
CA LEU A 40 7.25 -1.10 2.71
C LEU A 40 8.01 -0.90 4.03
N VAL A 41 9.14 -1.60 4.21
CA VAL A 41 10.01 -1.43 5.38
C VAL A 41 10.69 -0.06 5.36
N GLU A 42 11.21 0.36 4.21
CA GLU A 42 11.85 1.67 4.04
C GLU A 42 10.88 2.82 4.34
N HIS A 43 9.66 2.78 3.77
CA HIS A 43 8.63 3.76 4.06
C HIS A 43 8.21 3.75 5.52
N SER A 44 8.14 2.57 6.14
CA SER A 44 7.86 2.42 7.57
C SER A 44 8.89 3.15 8.42
N GLN A 45 10.18 2.91 8.15
CA GLN A 45 11.29 3.53 8.89
C GLN A 45 11.35 5.04 8.65
N THR A 46 11.24 5.47 7.40
CA THR A 46 11.37 6.87 6.98
C THR A 46 10.24 7.75 7.54
N ASN A 47 9.03 7.21 7.62
CA ASN A 47 7.84 7.98 8.02
C ASN A 47 7.41 7.69 9.46
N HIS A 48 8.13 6.82 10.19
CA HIS A 48 7.77 6.37 11.55
C HIS A 48 6.36 5.77 11.63
N ILE A 49 5.94 5.03 10.59
CA ILE A 49 4.63 4.37 10.51
C ILE A 49 4.85 2.87 10.55
N LYS A 50 4.11 2.11 11.37
CA LYS A 50 4.22 0.64 11.38
C LYS A 50 3.89 0.04 10.01
N VAL A 51 4.69 -0.93 9.54
CA VAL A 51 4.45 -1.66 8.28
C VAL A 51 3.02 -2.20 8.19
N SER A 52 2.48 -2.74 9.28
CA SER A 52 1.11 -3.24 9.33
C SER A 52 0.04 -2.16 9.08
N ASN A 53 0.27 -0.94 9.56
CA ASN A 53 -0.64 0.19 9.31
C ASN A 53 -0.50 0.69 7.86
N LEU A 54 0.72 0.71 7.31
CA LEU A 54 0.93 1.02 5.90
C LEU A 54 0.21 0.01 5.01
N ALA A 55 0.34 -1.28 5.27
CA ALA A 55 -0.32 -2.33 4.50
C ALA A 55 -1.85 -2.23 4.59
N LYS A 56 -2.41 -2.11 5.80
CA LYS A 56 -3.86 -1.97 6.01
C LYS A 56 -4.42 -0.72 5.31
N ALA A 57 -3.75 0.43 5.47
CA ALA A 57 -4.19 1.66 4.84
C ALA A 57 -4.12 1.59 3.31
N LEU A 58 -3.08 0.98 2.75
CA LEU A 58 -2.96 0.81 1.29
C LEU A 58 -4.09 -0.06 0.74
N VAL A 59 -4.34 -1.22 1.36
CA VAL A 59 -5.39 -2.13 0.95
C VAL A 59 -6.76 -1.47 1.06
N ALA A 60 -7.04 -0.78 2.18
CA ALA A 60 -8.29 -0.04 2.36
C ALA A 60 -8.50 1.05 1.30
N LEU A 61 -7.44 1.79 0.93
CA LEU A 61 -7.55 2.85 -0.08
C LEU A 61 -7.87 2.33 -1.49
N ILE A 62 -7.37 1.15 -1.85
CA ILE A 62 -7.54 0.58 -3.20
C ILE A 62 -8.79 -0.28 -3.29
N ASP A 63 -8.94 -1.23 -2.36
CA ASP A 63 -10.00 -2.24 -2.42
C ASP A 63 -11.32 -1.75 -1.79
N ASP A 64 -11.28 -0.79 -0.86
CA ASP A 64 -12.48 -0.32 -0.11
C ASP A 64 -13.02 1.02 -0.63
N SER A 65 -12.95 1.25 -1.94
CA SER A 65 -13.49 2.46 -2.59
C SER A 65 -15.03 2.55 -2.60
N SER A 66 -15.74 1.61 -1.97
CA SER A 66 -17.20 1.54 -1.92
C SER A 66 -17.82 1.59 -0.51
N SER A 67 -17.06 1.58 0.58
CA SER A 67 -17.66 1.59 1.91
C SER A 67 -17.06 2.68 2.80
N ASN A 68 -17.96 3.47 3.40
CA ASN A 68 -17.67 4.61 4.26
C ASN A 68 -17.04 4.20 5.62
N SER A 69 -16.45 3.00 5.70
CA SER A 69 -15.73 2.48 6.85
C SER A 69 -14.26 2.31 6.50
N MET A 70 -13.55 3.42 6.32
CA MET A 70 -12.10 3.40 6.47
C MET A 70 -11.85 2.92 7.91
N SER A 71 -11.59 1.62 8.06
CA SER A 71 -11.48 0.94 9.35
C SER A 71 -10.59 1.77 10.28
N GLU A 72 -11.02 2.01 11.53
CA GLU A 72 -10.23 2.67 12.58
C GLU A 72 -8.80 2.09 12.72
N SER A 73 -8.58 0.89 12.18
CA SER A 73 -7.30 0.19 12.15
C SER A 73 -6.26 0.74 11.15
N ALA A 74 -6.68 1.44 10.09
CA ALA A 74 -5.78 2.12 9.16
C ALA A 74 -5.54 3.55 9.65
N SER A 75 -4.37 3.81 10.26
CA SER A 75 -4.11 5.13 10.83
C SER A 75 -4.20 6.24 9.77
N THR A 76 -4.85 7.36 10.11
CA THR A 76 -5.02 8.54 9.23
C THR A 76 -3.70 8.96 8.58
N LEU A 77 -2.60 8.91 9.33
CA LEU A 77 -1.26 9.21 8.83
C LEU A 77 -0.81 8.26 7.70
N ALA A 78 -1.07 6.95 7.82
CA ALA A 78 -0.73 5.97 6.80
C ALA A 78 -1.56 6.17 5.51
N ALA A 79 -2.83 6.54 5.66
CA ALA A 79 -3.69 6.87 4.52
C ALA A 79 -3.21 8.14 3.80
N HIS A 80 -2.88 9.20 4.53
CA HIS A 80 -2.32 10.42 3.94
C HIS A 80 -0.98 10.19 3.24
N PHE A 81 -0.11 9.37 3.83
CA PHE A 81 1.13 8.96 3.20
C PHE A 81 0.87 8.36 1.81
N TRP A 82 0.02 7.33 1.71
CA TRP A 82 -0.26 6.67 0.44
C TRP A 82 -0.95 7.57 -0.58
N LEU A 83 -1.90 8.42 -0.17
CA LEU A 83 -2.53 9.38 -1.08
C LEU A 83 -1.52 10.37 -1.67
N ARG A 84 -0.60 10.87 -0.85
CA ARG A 84 0.49 11.75 -1.31
C ARG A 84 1.42 11.01 -2.27
N GLU A 85 1.78 9.79 -1.92
CA GLU A 85 2.75 9.00 -2.67
C GLU A 85 2.21 8.56 -4.03
N ILE A 86 0.97 8.05 -4.09
CA ILE A 86 0.28 7.72 -5.35
C ILE A 86 0.18 8.94 -6.25
N ARG A 87 -0.14 10.12 -5.68
CA ARG A 87 -0.16 11.38 -6.44
C ARG A 87 1.23 11.72 -7.00
N ASN A 88 2.29 11.55 -6.22
CA ASN A 88 3.67 11.82 -6.62
C ASN A 88 4.13 10.88 -7.76
N LEU A 89 3.85 9.59 -7.64
CA LEU A 89 4.13 8.59 -8.68
C LEU A 89 3.38 8.93 -9.98
N SER A 90 2.11 9.31 -9.89
CA SER A 90 1.31 9.72 -11.06
C SER A 90 1.87 10.95 -11.76
N GLN A 91 2.32 11.97 -11.01
CA GLN A 91 2.93 13.18 -11.59
C GLN A 91 4.26 12.88 -12.27
N THR A 92 5.08 12.03 -11.66
CA THR A 92 6.36 11.60 -12.23
C THR A 92 6.15 10.86 -13.55
N GLN A 93 5.20 9.93 -13.60
CA GLN A 93 4.84 9.20 -14.82
C GLN A 93 4.34 10.11 -15.95
N ARG A 94 3.49 11.10 -15.64
CA ARG A 94 3.02 12.08 -16.64
C ARG A 94 4.14 12.94 -17.22
N ARG A 95 5.10 13.34 -16.39
CA ARG A 95 6.27 14.08 -16.86
C ARG A 95 7.09 13.23 -17.83
N SER A 96 7.36 11.97 -17.49
CA SER A 96 8.08 11.05 -18.38
C SER A 96 7.35 10.82 -19.70
N ASP A 97 6.02 10.66 -19.70
CA ASP A 97 5.22 10.50 -20.93
C ASP A 97 5.25 11.75 -21.81
N HIS A 98 5.14 12.94 -21.21
CA HIS A 98 5.24 14.21 -21.93
C HIS A 98 6.60 14.36 -22.62
N PHE A 99 7.70 14.06 -21.93
CA PHE A 99 9.04 14.07 -22.54
C PHE A 99 9.19 13.03 -23.66
N HIS A 100 8.63 11.84 -23.51
CA HIS A 100 8.66 10.81 -24.56
C HIS A 100 7.92 11.23 -25.83
N ARG A 101 6.78 11.92 -25.73
CA ARG A 101 6.06 12.42 -26.92
C ARG A 101 6.82 13.47 -27.72
N HIS A 102 7.60 14.31 -27.05
CA HIS A 102 8.39 15.36 -27.74
C HIS A 102 9.65 14.82 -28.42
N LEU A 103 10.14 13.63 -28.03
CA LEU A 103 11.32 13.01 -28.64
C LEU A 103 10.99 12.09 -29.82
N VAL A 104 9.75 11.61 -29.95
CA VAL A 104 9.32 10.70 -31.02
C VAL A 104 8.75 11.46 -32.24
N SER A 105 8.61 12.78 -32.16
CA SER A 105 8.01 13.60 -33.22
C SER A 105 9.00 14.51 -33.95
N ALA A 106 10.31 14.20 -33.93
CA ALA A 106 11.35 14.89 -34.68
C ALA A 106 11.92 14.01 -35.80
#